data_AF-A0A0M9DWP1-F1
#
_entry.id   AF-A0A0M9DWP1-F1
#
_cell.length_a   1.000
_cell.length_b   1.000
_cell.length_c   1.000
_cell.angle_alpha   90.00
_cell.angle_beta   90.00
_cell.angle_gamma   90.00
#
_symmetry.space_group_name_H-M   'P 1'
#
loop_
_entity.id
_entity.type
_entity.pdbx_description
1 polymer ?
#
loop_
_entity_poly.entity_id
_entity_poly.type
_entity_poly.pdbx_seq_one_letter_code
_entity_poly.pdbx_strand_id
1 'polypeptide(L)' 'MHRKKIFISYASKDKKHATKIYNRLKKRFFSTFIDIEDLKGGDPWRTKIQKQIKKSRYFISLFLYLVTIIKN' A
#
# COMPACT_ATOMS: atom_id res chain seq x y z
N MET A 1 10.97 -19.96 4.78
CA MET A 1 10.11 -19.03 5.57
C MET A 1 9.31 -18.15 4.61
N HIS A 2 7.98 -18.31 4.51
CA HIS A 2 7.17 -17.51 3.56
C HIS A 2 7.02 -16.07 4.09
N ARG A 3 7.66 -15.09 3.45
CA ARG A 3 7.49 -13.66 3.79
C ARG A 3 6.03 -13.28 3.56
N LYS A 4 5.34 -12.86 4.63
CA LYS A 4 3.95 -12.39 4.57
C LYS A 4 3.86 -11.20 3.61
N LYS A 5 2.98 -11.30 2.60
CA LYS A 5 2.74 -10.27 1.59
C LYS A 5 1.70 -9.27 2.10
N ILE A 6 2.03 -7.99 2.05
CA ILE A 6 1.20 -6.88 2.53
C ILE A 6 0.90 -5.96 1.34
N PHE A 7 -0.36 -5.63 1.13
CA PHE A 7 -0.77 -4.59 0.19
C PHE A 7 -1.12 -3.31 0.96
N ILE A 8 -0.58 -2.17 0.52
CA ILE A 8 -0.91 -0.85 1.09
C ILE A 8 -1.83 -0.11 0.13
N SER A 9 -3.04 0.19 0.60
CA SER A 9 -4.03 1.07 -0.04
C SER A 9 -4.06 2.41 0.68
N TYR A 10 -4.08 3.50 -0.08
CA TYR A 10 -4.11 4.86 0.46
C TYR A 10 -4.77 5.81 -0.53
N ALA A 11 -5.36 6.90 -0.04
CA ALA A 11 -5.77 8.01 -0.88
C ALA A 11 -4.55 8.87 -1.25
N SER A 12 -4.52 9.52 -2.42
CA SER A 12 -3.37 10.32 -2.86
C SER A 12 -2.88 11.35 -1.83
N LYS A 13 -3.81 11.94 -1.06
CA LYS A 13 -3.52 12.85 0.06
C LYS A 13 -2.68 12.21 1.17
N ASP A 14 -2.82 10.91 1.39
CA ASP A 14 -2.13 10.11 2.41
C ASP A 14 -0.77 9.56 1.97
N LYS A 15 -0.32 9.87 0.75
CA LYS A 15 0.93 9.35 0.15
C LYS A 15 2.13 9.40 1.09
N LYS A 16 2.36 10.53 1.77
CA LYS A 16 3.50 10.69 2.71
C LYS A 16 3.45 9.69 3.86
N HIS A 17 2.27 9.45 4.43
CA HIS A 17 2.07 8.49 5.52
C HIS A 17 2.20 7.04 5.01
N ALA A 18 1.64 6.76 3.83
CA ALA A 18 1.74 5.45 3.18
C ALA A 18 3.21 5.05 2.92
N THR A 19 4.01 5.95 2.35
CA THR A 19 5.44 5.74 2.11
C THR A 19 6.21 5.51 3.42
N LYS A 20 5.88 6.22 4.51
CA LYS A 20 6.50 6.00 5.82
C LYS A 20 6.22 4.59 6.36
N ILE A 21 4.99 4.10 6.21
CA ILE A 21 4.61 2.74 6.62
C ILE A 21 5.32 1.70 5.75
N TYR A 22 5.30 1.87 4.43
CA TYR A 22 6.02 1.01 3.47
C TYR A 22 7.50 0.85 3.85
N ASN A 23 8.20 1.96 4.09
CA ASN A 23 9.62 1.96 4.44
C ASN A 23 9.89 1.22 5.76
N ARG A 24 9.01 1.38 6.78
CA ARG A 24 9.14 0.65 8.06
C ARG A 24 8.91 -0.85 7.88
N LEU A 25 7.96 -1.26 7.04
CA LEU A 25 7.69 -2.67 6.74
C LEU A 25 8.84 -3.31 5.96
N LYS A 26 9.38 -2.62 4.94
CA LYS A 26 10.57 -3.04 4.19
C LYS A 26 11.79 -3.24 5.09
N LYS A 27 12.07 -2.29 6.00
CA LYS A 27 13.16 -2.40 6.99
C LYS A 27 13.02 -3.61 7.91
N ARG A 28 11.80 -4.07 8.17
CA ARG A 28 11.49 -5.29 8.93
C ARG A 28 11.37 -6.54 8.05
N PHE A 29 11.86 -6.46 6.82
CA PHE A 29 11.85 -7.56 5.86
C PHE A 29 10.45 -8.09 5.48
N PHE A 30 9.38 -7.31 5.62
CA PHE A 30 8.09 -7.70 5.04
C PHE A 30 8.08 -7.57 3.52
N SER A 31 7.39 -8.48 2.83
CA SER A 31 7.12 -8.33 1.39
C SER A 31 5.92 -7.39 1.26
N THR A 32 6.16 -6.18 0.80
CA THR A 32 5.14 -5.12 0.80
C THR A 32 5.00 -4.56 -0.60
N PHE A 33 3.76 -4.39 -1.06
CA PHE A 33 3.40 -3.73 -2.30
C PHE A 33 2.78 -2.36 -1.99
N ILE A 34 3.29 -1.31 -2.64
CA ILE A 34 2.68 0.03 -2.71
C ILE A 34 2.74 0.51 -4.15
N ASP A 35 1.64 1.05 -4.65
CA ASP A 35 1.52 1.39 -6.07
C ASP A 35 2.57 2.40 -6.56
N ILE A 36 2.95 3.37 -5.74
CA ILE A 36 3.90 4.42 -6.11
C ILE A 36 5.32 3.91 -6.37
N GLU A 37 5.72 2.85 -5.68
CA GLU A 37 7.05 2.26 -5.85
C GLU A 37 7.00 1.09 -6.84
N ASP A 38 5.93 0.28 -6.77
CA ASP A 38 5.86 -1.03 -7.42
C ASP A 38 5.09 -1.03 -8.75
N LEU A 39 4.38 0.06 -9.10
CA LEU A 39 3.92 0.33 -10.46
C LEU A 39 4.93 1.21 -11.20
N LYS A 40 5.31 0.78 -12.40
CA LYS A 40 6.20 1.47 -13.33
C LYS A 40 5.42 1.98 -14.53
N GLY A 41 5.96 2.98 -15.22
CA GLY A 41 5.37 3.46 -16.47
C GLY A 41 5.21 2.32 -17.47
N GLY A 42 4.04 2.24 -18.11
CA GLY A 42 3.71 1.15 -19.05
C GLY A 42 3.16 -0.12 -18.41
N ASP A 43 3.12 -0.24 -17.07
CA ASP A 43 2.47 -1.38 -16.43
C ASP A 43 0.96 -1.41 -16.74
N PRO A 44 0.36 -2.61 -16.93
CA PRO A 44 -1.09 -2.78 -16.94
C PRO A 44 -1.62 -2.61 -15.50
N TRP A 45 -1.67 -1.36 -15.04
CA TRP A 45 -1.83 -0.98 -13.64
C TRP A 45 -3.02 -1.67 -12.99
N ARG A 46 -4.18 -1.71 -13.66
CA ARG A 46 -5.41 -2.31 -13.13
C ARG A 46 -5.24 -3.80 -12.84
N THR A 47 -4.72 -4.56 -13.81
CA THR A 47 -4.46 -6.00 -13.68
C THR A 47 -3.41 -6.26 -12.60
N LYS A 48 -2.37 -5.44 -12.55
CA LYS A 48 -1.29 -5.55 -11.56
C LYS A 48 -1.82 -5.32 -10.14
N ILE A 49 -2.61 -4.27 -9.91
CA ILE A 49 -3.26 -4.00 -8.61
C ILE A 49 -4.14 -5.18 -8.18
N GLN A 50 -5.05 -5.64 -9.05
CA GLN A 50 -5.94 -6.77 -8.74
C GLN A 50 -5.15 -8.03 -8.38
N LYS A 51 -4.07 -8.33 -9.12
CA LYS A 51 -3.19 -9.46 -8.85
C LYS A 51 -2.49 -9.33 -7.49
N GLN A 52 -2.06 -8.14 -7.11
CA GLN A 52 -1.35 -7.92 -5.85
C GLN A 52 -2.26 -7.97 -4.63
N ILE A 53 -3.50 -7.48 -4.77
CA ILE A 53 -4.54 -7.66 -3.75
C ILE A 53 -4.75 -9.17 -3.50
N LYS A 54 -5.00 -9.95 -4.57
CA LYS A 54 -5.23 -11.41 -4.46
C LYS A 54 -4.02 -12.19 -3.90
N LYS A 55 -2.79 -11.72 -4.16
CA LYS A 55 -1.56 -12.35 -3.67
C LYS A 55 -1.17 -11.95 -2.25
N SER A 56 -1.79 -10.92 -1.70
CA SER A 56 -1.44 -10.38 -0.38
C SER A 56 -2.21 -11.11 0.71
N ARG A 57 -1.51 -11.41 1.81
CA ARG A 57 -2.12 -12.03 3.00
C ARG A 57 -2.75 -10.97 3.91
N TYR A 58 -2.22 -9.75 3.87
CA TYR A 58 -2.69 -8.62 4.66
C TYR A 58 -2.93 -7.42 3.76
N PHE A 59 -3.95 -6.65 4.10
CA PHE A 59 -4.33 -5.42 3.43
C PHE A 59 -4.36 -4.30 4.45
N ILE A 60 -3.62 -3.22 4.21
CA ILE A 60 -3.60 -2.02 5.05
C ILE A 60 -4.27 -0.91 4.26
N SER A 61 -5.39 -0.40 4.77
CA SER A 61 -6.08 0.76 4.19
C SER A 61 -5.87 1.99 5.06
N LEU A 62 -5.35 3.07 4.46
CA LEU A 62 -5.13 4.35 5.15
C LEU A 62 -6.24 5.35 4.81
N PHE A 63 -6.88 5.89 5.85
CA PHE A 63 -7.99 6.85 5.76
C PHE A 63 -7.76 8.08 6.65
N LEU A 64 -6.55 8.64 6.70
CA LEU A 64 -6.21 9.63 7.72
C LEU A 64 -7.00 10.95 7.55
N TYR A 65 -7.08 11.46 6.33
CA TYR A 65 -7.84 12.69 6.03
C TYR A 65 -9.36 12.49 5.96
N LEU A 66 -9.86 11.26 6.05
CA LEU A 66 -11.31 11.01 6.11
C LEU A 66 -11.80 11.24 7.55
N VAL A 67 -10.97 10.89 8.54
CA VAL A 67 -11.26 11.12 9.96
C VAL A 67 -11.22 12.61 10.33
N THR A 68 -10.40 13.44 9.67
CA THR A 68 -10.34 14.88 9.95
C THR A 68 -11.60 15.62 9.53
N ILE A 69 -12.28 15.18 8.46
CA ILE A 69 -13.51 15.83 7.97
C ILE A 69 -14.72 15.43 8.84
N ILE A 70 -14.73 14.22 9.40
CA ILE A 70 -15.83 13.74 10.28
C ILE A 70 -15.71 14.30 11.71
N LYS A 71 -14.56 14.91 12.07
CA LYS A 71 -14.31 15.44 13.41
C LYS A 71 -14.60 16.94 13.59
N ASN A 72 -15.22 17.60 12.61
CA ASN A 72 -15.66 19.00 12.71
C ASN A 72 -17.17 19.11 12.59
#